data_AF-A0AAV1II72-F1
#
_entry.id   AF-A0AAV1II72-F1
#
_cell.length_a   1.000
_cell.length_b   1.000
_cell.length_c   1.000
_cell.angle_alpha   90.00
_cell.angle_beta   90.00
_cell.angle_gamma   90.00
#
_symmetry.space_group_name_H-M   'P 1'
#
loop_
_entity.id
_entity.type
_entity.pdbx_description
1 polymer ?
#
loop_
_entity_poly.entity_id
_entity_poly.type
_entity_poly.pdbx_seq_one_letter_code
_entity_poly.pdbx_strand_id
1 'polypeptide(L)'
;MSTASMAGFLPITSLFAGLHILVFTLLSFVTAAGRGQVMSQKKDPEKDVVFKRKSAAQTNFYQYMPAILLAMALLEGNEVLAPSYLYVLGVVITAARLSHCTQLFFGPETVPMPFRMAGALTTFAFMALTALLLILLGLQEAGLLPENTLGNHRTWLGFAKDNYGTAADNAQSGYNTASAKAKAGYQKAKATIKDKAAEF
;
A
#
# COMPACT_ATOMS: atom_id res chain seq x y z
N MET A 1 -6.12 -32.55 -9.08
CA MET A 1 -5.39 -31.68 -8.14
C MET A 1 -5.93 -30.27 -8.27
N SER A 2 -6.76 -29.83 -7.31
CA SER A 2 -7.24 -28.44 -7.24
C SER A 2 -6.17 -27.64 -6.50
N THR A 3 -5.40 -26.83 -7.23
CA THR A 3 -4.50 -25.83 -6.65
C THR A 3 -5.36 -24.79 -5.95
N ALA A 4 -5.60 -24.97 -4.65
CA ALA A 4 -6.16 -23.92 -3.82
C ALA A 4 -5.17 -22.74 -3.87
N SER A 5 -5.49 -21.76 -4.72
CA SER A 5 -4.82 -20.47 -4.71
C SER A 5 -4.95 -19.93 -3.29
N MET A 6 -3.83 -19.90 -2.57
CA MET A 6 -3.73 -19.22 -1.28
C MET A 6 -3.82 -17.72 -1.60
N ALA A 7 -5.04 -17.22 -1.79
CA ALA A 7 -5.27 -15.79 -1.92
C ALA A 7 -4.78 -15.15 -0.62
N GLY A 8 -3.64 -14.45 -0.70
CA GLY A 8 -3.06 -13.75 0.44
C GLY A 8 -4.04 -12.73 1.00
N PHE A 9 -3.89 -12.39 2.28
CA PHE A 9 -4.58 -11.24 2.85
C PHE A 9 -3.91 -9.96 2.31
N LEU A 10 -4.67 -9.12 1.62
CA LEU A 10 -4.18 -7.88 0.96
C LEU A 10 -3.05 -8.12 -0.06
N PRO A 11 -3.27 -8.93 -1.11
CA PRO A 11 -2.21 -9.31 -2.03
C PRO A 11 -1.60 -8.11 -2.79
N ILE A 12 -2.40 -7.09 -3.12
CA ILE A 12 -1.94 -5.93 -3.88
C ILE A 12 -1.10 -5.03 -3.00
N THR A 13 -1.59 -4.70 -1.81
CA THR A 13 -0.83 -3.89 -0.84
C THR A 13 0.44 -4.61 -0.43
N SER A 14 0.40 -5.93 -0.23
CA SER A 14 1.59 -6.73 0.09
C SER A 14 2.68 -6.62 -0.98
N LEU A 15 2.29 -6.65 -2.28
CA LEU A 15 3.21 -6.46 -3.39
C LEU A 15 3.92 -5.09 -3.31
N PHE A 16 3.14 -4.01 -3.19
CA PHE A 16 3.72 -2.66 -3.15
C PHE A 16 4.45 -2.38 -1.85
N ALA A 17 4.01 -2.94 -0.72
CA ALA A 17 4.72 -2.87 0.55
C ALA A 17 6.10 -3.52 0.43
N GLY A 18 6.19 -4.74 -0.12
CA GLY A 18 7.46 -5.42 -0.35
C GLY A 18 8.40 -4.61 -1.24
N LEU A 19 7.88 -4.01 -2.32
CA LEU A 19 8.65 -3.16 -3.22
C LEU A 19 9.21 -1.92 -2.50
N HIS A 20 8.39 -1.20 -1.74
CA HIS A 20 8.83 -0.01 -1.01
C HIS A 20 9.82 -0.36 0.11
N ILE A 21 9.64 -1.48 0.80
CA ILE A 21 10.56 -1.96 1.84
C ILE A 21 11.93 -2.27 1.24
N LEU A 22 11.99 -2.92 0.07
CA LEU A 22 13.25 -3.17 -0.63
C LEU A 22 13.96 -1.87 -0.98
N VAL A 23 13.25 -0.89 -1.56
CA VAL A 23 13.81 0.43 -1.89
C VAL A 23 14.32 1.13 -0.62
N PHE A 24 13.52 1.13 0.45
CA PHE A 24 13.90 1.76 1.71
C PHE A 24 15.12 1.09 2.36
N THR A 25 15.23 -0.24 2.24
CA THR A 25 16.39 -1.00 2.74
C THR A 25 17.66 -0.60 2.01
N LEU A 26 17.60 -0.49 0.68
CA LEU A 26 18.73 -0.04 -0.14
C LEU A 26 19.14 1.40 0.22
N LEU A 27 18.18 2.32 0.34
CA LEU A 27 18.47 3.70 0.75
C LEU A 27 19.10 3.75 2.14
N SER A 28 18.59 2.94 3.08
CA SER A 28 19.11 2.87 4.44
C SER A 28 20.55 2.37 4.49
N PHE A 29 20.87 1.34 3.70
CA PHE A 29 22.23 0.84 3.58
C PHE A 29 23.17 1.90 2.99
N VAL A 30 22.78 2.54 1.89
CA VAL A 30 23.60 3.56 1.23
C VAL A 30 23.83 4.79 2.10
N THR A 31 22.81 5.25 2.83
CA THR A 31 22.97 6.39 3.75
C THR A 31 23.83 6.02 4.95
N ALA A 32 23.67 4.83 5.53
CA ALA A 32 24.49 4.37 6.65
C ALA A 32 25.96 4.21 6.24
N ALA A 33 26.24 3.57 5.09
CA ALA A 33 27.59 3.45 4.54
C ALA A 33 28.20 4.82 4.22
N GLY A 34 27.42 5.72 3.62
CA GLY A 34 27.84 7.10 3.34
C GLY A 34 28.21 7.86 4.61
N ARG A 35 27.42 7.71 5.69
CA ARG A 35 27.74 8.31 7.00
C ARG A 35 29.07 7.78 7.52
N GLY A 36 29.28 6.47 7.48
CA GLY A 36 30.52 5.83 7.90
C GLY A 36 31.75 6.36 7.16
N GLN A 37 31.65 6.51 5.84
CA GLN A 37 32.73 7.06 5.00
C GLN A 37 33.09 8.51 5.34
N VAL A 38 32.10 9.37 5.59
CA VAL A 38 32.37 10.76 5.96
C VAL A 38 33.03 10.83 7.34
N MET A 39 32.52 10.06 8.31
CA MET A 39 33.08 9.99 9.66
C MET A 39 34.50 9.41 9.67
N SER A 40 34.81 8.40 8.85
CA SER A 40 36.17 7.83 8.76
C SER A 40 37.19 8.84 8.20
N GLN A 41 36.75 9.82 7.43
CA GLN A 41 37.59 10.94 6.95
C GLN A 41 37.74 12.08 7.96
N LYS A 42 37.24 11.91 9.21
CA LYS A 42 37.19 12.96 10.25
C LYS A 42 36.45 14.22 9.79
N LYS A 43 35.53 14.08 8.83
CA LYS A 43 34.66 15.16 8.35
C LYS A 43 33.32 15.12 9.09
N ASP A 44 32.68 16.27 9.17
CA ASP A 44 31.34 16.41 9.72
C ASP A 44 30.28 16.02 8.66
N PRO A 45 29.49 14.95 8.87
CA PRO A 45 28.41 14.56 7.96
C PRO A 45 27.42 15.70 7.68
N GLU A 46 27.16 16.57 8.66
CA GLU A 46 26.18 17.66 8.51
C GLU A 46 26.65 18.77 7.55
N LYS A 47 27.93 18.77 7.18
CA LYS A 47 28.53 19.68 6.20
C LYS A 47 28.74 19.04 4.83
N ASP A 48 28.61 17.71 4.73
CA ASP A 48 28.79 16.99 3.46
C ASP A 48 27.52 17.03 2.61
N VAL A 49 27.56 17.76 1.49
CA VAL A 49 26.39 17.99 0.63
C VAL A 49 25.85 16.68 0.05
N VAL A 50 26.73 15.73 -0.28
CA VAL A 50 26.34 14.44 -0.88
C VAL A 50 25.62 13.57 0.15
N PHE A 51 26.16 13.49 1.37
CA PHE A 51 25.53 12.78 2.47
C PHE A 51 24.17 13.38 2.82
N LYS A 52 24.07 14.71 2.93
CA LYS A 52 22.80 15.38 3.22
C LYS A 52 21.70 15.05 2.22
N ARG A 53 22.04 14.96 0.93
CA ARG A 53 21.10 14.57 -0.12
C ARG A 53 20.59 13.15 0.03
N LYS A 54 21.50 12.19 0.28
CA LYS A 54 21.14 10.78 0.55
C LYS A 54 20.26 10.65 1.80
N SER A 55 20.64 11.36 2.86
CA SER A 55 19.88 11.42 4.12
C SER A 55 18.49 12.03 3.92
N ALA A 56 18.38 13.12 3.14
CA ALA A 56 17.10 13.75 2.80
C ALA A 56 16.22 12.83 1.95
N ALA A 57 16.79 12.10 0.98
CA ALA A 57 16.08 11.13 0.17
C ALA A 57 15.51 9.98 1.02
N GLN A 58 16.32 9.39 1.89
CA GLN A 58 15.89 8.35 2.83
C GLN A 58 14.80 8.88 3.77
N THR A 59 15.02 10.06 4.35
CA THR A 59 14.11 10.68 5.31
C THR A 59 12.75 10.95 4.69
N ASN A 60 12.75 11.56 3.50
CA ASN A 60 11.52 11.76 2.76
C ASN A 60 10.85 10.43 2.46
N PHE A 61 11.59 9.41 2.02
CA PHE A 61 11.03 8.11 1.63
C PHE A 61 10.21 7.49 2.77
N TYR A 62 10.79 7.39 3.98
CA TYR A 62 10.14 6.72 5.11
C TYR A 62 9.02 7.52 5.76
N GLN A 63 9.03 8.86 5.69
CA GLN A 63 8.03 9.69 6.36
C GLN A 63 6.60 9.45 5.84
N TYR A 64 6.46 9.25 4.53
CA TYR A 64 5.13 9.11 3.91
C TYR A 64 4.72 7.65 3.67
N MET A 65 5.69 6.72 3.58
CA MET A 65 5.43 5.34 3.21
C MET A 65 4.46 4.61 4.18
N PRO A 66 4.58 4.72 5.52
CA PRO A 66 3.65 4.06 6.43
C PRO A 66 2.20 4.50 6.23
N ALA A 67 1.95 5.79 6.06
CA ALA A 67 0.62 6.33 5.83
C ALA A 67 0.04 5.87 4.49
N ILE A 68 0.86 5.88 3.42
CA ILE A 68 0.46 5.41 2.08
C ILE A 68 0.07 3.93 2.12
N LEU A 69 0.91 3.06 2.70
CA LEU A 69 0.65 1.63 2.75
C LEU A 69 -0.55 1.30 3.65
N LEU A 70 -0.70 2.01 4.77
CA LEU A 70 -1.88 1.87 5.62
C LEU A 70 -3.16 2.24 4.87
N ALA A 71 -3.14 3.35 4.13
CA ALA A 71 -4.29 3.77 3.34
C ALA A 71 -4.62 2.75 2.24
N MET A 72 -3.61 2.22 1.54
CA MET A 72 -3.82 1.14 0.56
C MET A 72 -4.39 -0.13 1.20
N ALA A 73 -3.85 -0.56 2.34
CA ALA A 73 -4.33 -1.73 3.08
C ALA A 73 -5.79 -1.59 3.48
N LEU A 74 -6.20 -0.41 3.96
CA LEU A 74 -7.57 -0.14 4.35
C LEU A 74 -8.51 -0.10 3.14
N LEU A 75 -8.10 0.51 2.03
CA LEU A 75 -8.91 0.54 0.81
C LEU A 75 -9.07 -0.84 0.18
N GLU A 76 -8.01 -1.66 0.18
CA GLU A 76 -8.07 -3.05 -0.31
C GLU A 76 -8.86 -3.95 0.64
N GLY A 77 -8.65 -3.84 1.95
CA GLY A 77 -9.31 -4.68 2.96
C GLY A 77 -10.80 -4.42 3.10
N ASN A 78 -11.24 -3.19 2.85
CA ASN A 78 -12.65 -2.82 2.80
C ASN A 78 -13.23 -2.91 1.38
N GLU A 79 -12.46 -3.40 0.39
CA GLU A 79 -12.86 -3.57 -1.01
C GLU A 79 -13.36 -2.29 -1.71
N VAL A 80 -13.00 -1.10 -1.21
CA VAL A 80 -13.50 0.21 -1.67
C VAL A 80 -13.24 0.44 -3.16
N LEU A 81 -12.11 -0.07 -3.67
CA LEU A 81 -11.67 0.10 -5.05
C LEU A 81 -11.54 -1.24 -5.75
N ALA A 82 -11.80 -1.25 -7.06
CA ALA A 82 -11.54 -2.42 -7.88
C ALA A 82 -10.03 -2.78 -7.83
N PRO A 83 -9.68 -4.08 -7.86
CA PRO A 83 -8.29 -4.52 -7.87
C PRO A 83 -7.41 -3.81 -8.92
N SER A 84 -7.94 -3.60 -10.13
CA SER A 84 -7.22 -2.90 -11.19
C SER A 84 -6.83 -1.47 -10.82
N TYR A 85 -7.70 -0.74 -10.13
CA TYR A 85 -7.44 0.64 -9.70
C TYR A 85 -6.43 0.67 -8.55
N LEU A 86 -6.47 -0.30 -7.64
CA LEU A 86 -5.44 -0.45 -6.60
C LEU A 86 -4.06 -0.72 -7.20
N TYR A 87 -3.97 -1.54 -8.25
CA TYR A 87 -2.71 -1.71 -8.99
C TYR A 87 -2.23 -0.42 -9.64
N VAL A 88 -3.11 0.32 -10.31
CA VAL A 88 -2.77 1.62 -10.94
C VAL A 88 -2.28 2.60 -9.87
N LEU A 89 -3.02 2.74 -8.76
CA LEU A 89 -2.64 3.58 -7.63
C LEU A 89 -1.29 3.18 -7.06
N GLY A 90 -1.05 1.88 -6.85
CA GLY A 90 0.22 1.34 -6.38
C GLY A 90 1.38 1.64 -7.33
N VAL A 91 1.20 1.48 -8.65
CA VAL A 91 2.23 1.81 -9.65
C VAL A 91 2.51 3.31 -9.68
N VAL A 92 1.46 4.13 -9.71
CA VAL A 92 1.57 5.60 -9.76
C VAL A 92 2.29 6.12 -8.53
N ILE A 93 1.89 5.68 -7.32
CA ILE A 93 2.55 6.13 -6.10
C ILE A 93 3.99 5.64 -6.05
N THR A 94 4.27 4.39 -6.42
CA THR A 94 5.65 3.87 -6.51
C THR A 94 6.50 4.75 -7.43
N ALA A 95 6.03 5.03 -8.65
CA ALA A 95 6.74 5.86 -9.61
C ALA A 95 6.97 7.28 -9.10
N ALA A 96 5.97 7.88 -8.45
CA ALA A 96 6.09 9.21 -7.84
C ALA A 96 7.13 9.24 -6.71
N ARG A 97 7.11 8.24 -5.83
CA ARG A 97 8.06 8.12 -4.71
C ARG A 97 9.48 7.90 -5.22
N LEU A 98 9.67 7.03 -6.21
CA LEU A 98 10.97 6.81 -6.84
C LEU A 98 11.47 8.07 -7.56
N SER A 99 10.64 8.74 -8.35
CA SER A 99 10.96 9.98 -9.06
C SER A 99 11.43 11.09 -8.10
N HIS A 100 10.68 11.31 -7.01
CA HIS A 100 11.06 12.29 -6.00
C HIS A 100 12.37 11.91 -5.28
N CYS A 101 12.50 10.64 -4.92
CA CYS A 101 13.65 10.11 -4.19
C CYS A 101 14.93 10.16 -5.03
N THR A 102 14.89 9.79 -6.31
CA THR A 102 16.05 9.82 -7.20
C THR A 102 16.53 11.24 -7.42
N GLN A 103 15.60 12.20 -7.57
CA GLN A 103 15.98 13.61 -7.70
C GLN A 103 16.68 14.11 -6.43
N LEU A 104 16.16 13.80 -5.24
CA LEU A 104 16.81 14.15 -3.98
C LEU A 104 18.17 13.49 -3.83
N PHE A 105 18.29 12.23 -4.24
CA PHE A 105 19.48 11.42 -4.07
C PHE A 105 20.63 11.89 -4.97
N PHE A 106 20.36 12.11 -6.27
CA PHE A 106 21.38 12.51 -7.24
C PHE A 106 21.56 14.02 -7.39
N GLY A 107 20.54 14.80 -7.05
CA GLY A 107 20.56 16.25 -7.18
C GLY A 107 20.18 16.77 -8.59
N PRO A 108 19.98 18.09 -8.71
CA PRO A 108 19.51 18.74 -9.94
C PRO A 108 20.48 18.62 -11.12
N GLU A 109 21.77 18.40 -10.87
CA GLU A 109 22.79 18.25 -11.90
C GLU A 109 22.67 16.94 -12.69
N THR A 110 22.06 15.91 -12.11
CA THR A 110 21.89 14.58 -12.74
C THR A 110 20.43 14.31 -13.06
N VAL A 111 19.51 14.72 -12.19
CA VAL A 111 18.07 14.49 -12.36
C VAL A 111 17.34 15.84 -12.34
N PRO A 112 16.59 16.19 -13.40
CA PRO A 112 15.90 17.47 -13.50
C PRO A 112 14.94 17.75 -12.34
N MET A 113 14.84 19.02 -11.94
CA MET A 113 13.96 19.47 -10.85
C MET A 113 12.48 19.08 -10.98
N PRO A 114 11.87 18.99 -12.19
CA PRO A 114 10.49 18.54 -12.34
C PRO A 114 10.19 17.16 -11.74
N PHE A 115 11.16 16.23 -11.69
CA PHE A 115 10.97 14.91 -11.07
C PHE A 115 10.66 15.04 -9.57
N ARG A 116 11.33 15.97 -8.89
CA ARG A 116 11.05 16.28 -7.48
C ARG A 116 9.65 16.83 -7.29
N MET A 117 9.28 17.83 -8.10
CA MET A 117 7.99 18.51 -7.95
C MET A 117 6.83 17.58 -8.28
N ALA A 118 6.90 16.89 -9.43
CA ALA A 118 5.89 15.94 -9.85
C ALA A 118 5.72 14.81 -8.82
N GLY A 119 6.82 14.20 -8.38
CA GLY A 119 6.75 13.13 -7.38
C GLY A 119 6.18 13.59 -6.03
N ALA A 120 6.51 14.79 -5.58
CA ALA A 120 5.93 15.35 -4.35
C ALA A 120 4.43 15.63 -4.50
N LEU A 121 4.04 16.32 -5.58
CA LEU A 121 2.64 16.67 -5.85
C LEU A 121 1.77 15.42 -6.01
N THR A 122 2.24 14.41 -6.74
CA THR A 122 1.52 13.15 -6.87
C THR A 122 1.40 12.43 -5.53
N THR A 123 2.44 12.46 -4.68
CA THR A 123 2.35 11.89 -3.33
C THR A 123 1.30 12.59 -2.47
N PHE A 124 1.25 13.92 -2.50
CA PHE A 124 0.26 14.69 -1.75
C PHE A 124 -1.16 14.50 -2.28
N ALA A 125 -1.33 14.49 -3.61
CA ALA A 125 -2.61 14.22 -4.25
C ALA A 125 -3.12 12.82 -3.91
N PHE A 126 -2.23 11.81 -3.91
CA PHE A 126 -2.55 10.46 -3.49
C PHE A 126 -3.06 10.43 -2.05
N MET A 127 -2.29 10.99 -1.10
CA MET A 127 -2.68 10.99 0.31
C MET A 127 -4.00 11.71 0.54
N ALA A 128 -4.21 12.86 -0.11
CA ALA A 128 -5.47 13.60 -0.02
C ALA A 128 -6.65 12.77 -0.55
N LEU A 129 -6.49 12.15 -1.73
CA LEU A 129 -7.51 11.30 -2.32
C LEU A 129 -7.85 10.11 -1.43
N THR A 130 -6.85 9.36 -0.96
CA THR A 130 -7.08 8.20 -0.11
C THR A 130 -7.67 8.58 1.25
N ALA A 131 -7.25 9.73 1.82
CA ALA A 131 -7.83 10.23 3.06
C ALA A 131 -9.32 10.56 2.88
N LEU A 132 -9.70 11.23 1.80
CA LEU A 132 -11.09 11.53 1.49
C LEU A 132 -11.93 10.26 1.34
N LEU A 133 -11.42 9.26 0.61
CA LEU A 133 -12.10 7.98 0.45
C LEU A 133 -12.31 7.26 1.79
N LEU A 134 -11.30 7.24 2.65
CA LEU A 134 -11.39 6.61 3.97
C LEU A 134 -12.34 7.35 4.92
N ILE A 135 -12.38 8.69 4.86
CA ILE A 135 -13.36 9.49 5.60
C ILE A 135 -14.78 9.17 5.13
N LEU A 136 -15.00 9.16 3.82
CA LEU A 136 -16.32 8.82 3.25
C LEU A 136 -16.76 7.41 3.64
N LEU A 137 -15.83 6.44 3.63
CA LEU A 137 -16.08 5.08 4.10
C LEU A 137 -16.50 5.10 5.57
N GLY A 138 -15.72 5.75 6.44
CA GLY A 138 -16.04 5.83 7.87
C GLY A 138 -17.38 6.51 8.16
N LEU A 139 -17.74 7.56 7.42
CA LEU A 139 -19.03 8.24 7.55
C LEU A 139 -20.20 7.38 7.06
N GLN A 140 -20.01 6.61 5.98
CA GLN A 140 -21.00 5.67 5.49
C GLN A 140 -21.24 4.54 6.49
N GLU A 141 -20.18 3.91 7.00
CA GLU A 141 -20.27 2.83 8.01
C GLU A 141 -20.83 3.34 9.35
N ALA A 142 -20.71 4.64 9.64
CA ALA A 142 -21.35 5.27 10.80
C ALA A 142 -22.83 5.60 10.59
N GLY A 143 -23.41 5.33 9.41
CA GLY A 143 -24.80 5.67 9.07
C GLY A 143 -25.05 7.17 8.86
N LEU A 144 -23.99 7.98 8.73
CA LEU A 144 -24.09 9.43 8.52
C LEU A 144 -24.23 9.79 7.03
N LEU A 145 -23.90 8.86 6.14
CA LEU A 145 -24.09 8.97 4.70
C LEU A 145 -24.98 7.82 4.19
N PRO A 146 -25.68 8.00 3.05
CA PRO A 146 -26.44 6.92 2.43
C PRO A 146 -25.59 5.69 2.16
N GLU A 147 -26.17 4.49 2.34
CA GLU A 147 -25.51 3.17 2.26
C GLU A 147 -24.80 2.88 0.92
N ASN A 148 -25.01 3.71 -0.11
CA ASN A 148 -24.42 3.58 -1.45
C ASN A 148 -23.59 4.80 -1.86
N THR A 149 -23.07 5.59 -0.92
CA THR A 149 -22.25 6.76 -1.27
C THR A 149 -20.98 6.38 -2.02
N LEU A 150 -20.37 5.25 -1.64
CA LEU A 150 -19.22 4.66 -2.32
C LEU A 150 -19.59 3.53 -3.30
N GLY A 151 -20.89 3.23 -3.48
CA GLY A 151 -21.40 2.08 -4.24
C GLY A 151 -22.28 2.42 -5.47
N ASN A 152 -22.20 1.57 -6.48
CA ASN A 152 -23.21 1.27 -7.51
C ASN A 152 -23.54 2.24 -8.67
N HIS A 153 -22.89 3.40 -8.84
CA HIS A 153 -23.19 4.27 -10.02
C HIS A 153 -21.99 4.58 -10.92
N ARG A 154 -20.77 4.22 -10.52
CA ARG A 154 -19.56 4.75 -11.16
C ARG A 154 -18.45 3.71 -11.30
N THR A 155 -18.78 2.57 -11.89
CA THR A 155 -17.77 1.59 -12.39
C THR A 155 -16.71 2.24 -13.30
N TRP A 156 -17.04 3.37 -13.94
CA TRP A 156 -16.08 4.18 -14.72
C TRP A 156 -15.09 5.01 -13.89
N LEU A 157 -15.35 5.23 -12.59
CA LEU A 157 -14.43 5.87 -11.64
C LEU A 157 -13.55 4.85 -10.89
N GLY A 158 -13.75 3.56 -11.09
CA GLY A 158 -12.88 2.51 -10.53
C GLY A 158 -13.24 1.92 -9.19
N PHE A 159 -14.46 2.16 -8.73
CA PHE A 159 -15.06 1.41 -7.64
C PHE A 159 -15.21 -0.06 -8.03
N ALA A 160 -15.05 -0.97 -7.06
CA ALA A 160 -15.22 -2.40 -7.28
C ALA A 160 -16.63 -2.68 -7.83
N LYS A 161 -16.74 -3.67 -8.74
CA LYS A 161 -18.06 -4.19 -9.13
C LYS A 161 -18.70 -4.83 -7.91
N ASP A 162 -19.92 -4.41 -7.62
CA ASP A 162 -20.73 -4.72 -6.45
C ASP A 162 -20.63 -6.19 -6.03
N ASN A 163 -19.87 -6.47 -4.97
CA ASN A 163 -20.16 -7.58 -4.06
C ASN A 163 -20.85 -7.07 -2.78
N TYR A 164 -21.08 -5.76 -2.69
CA TYR A 164 -21.84 -5.16 -1.60
C TYR A 164 -23.32 -5.47 -1.82
N GLY A 165 -23.75 -6.57 -1.21
CA GLY A 165 -25.13 -6.70 -0.79
C GLY A 165 -25.52 -5.49 0.08
N THR A 166 -26.82 -5.26 0.19
CA THR A 166 -27.46 -4.22 1.02
C THR A 166 -26.80 -4.05 2.39
N ALA A 167 -26.91 -2.92 3.10
CA ALA A 167 -26.22 -2.79 4.39
C ALA A 167 -26.64 -3.81 5.47
N ALA A 168 -27.76 -4.53 5.27
CA ALA A 168 -28.10 -5.73 6.02
C ALA A 168 -27.08 -6.89 5.82
N ASP A 169 -26.43 -6.96 4.66
CA ASP A 169 -25.32 -7.86 4.31
C ASP A 169 -23.95 -7.32 4.79
N ASN A 170 -23.83 -6.02 5.10
CA ASN A 170 -22.55 -5.39 5.48
C ASN A 170 -22.18 -5.51 6.97
N ALA A 171 -23.10 -5.96 7.84
CA ALA A 171 -22.70 -6.56 9.13
C ALA A 171 -21.82 -7.83 8.93
N GLN A 172 -21.73 -8.30 7.68
CA GLN A 172 -20.89 -9.39 7.21
C GLN A 172 -19.67 -8.95 6.36
N SER A 173 -19.49 -7.64 6.14
CA SER A 173 -18.43 -7.08 5.30
C SER A 173 -17.10 -6.97 6.07
N GLY A 174 -16.02 -7.42 5.44
CA GLY A 174 -14.65 -7.40 5.96
C GLY A 174 -14.31 -8.54 6.94
N TYR A 175 -14.85 -8.50 8.17
CA TYR A 175 -14.49 -9.46 9.23
C TYR A 175 -15.12 -10.84 9.02
N ASN A 176 -16.38 -10.89 8.60
CA ASN A 176 -17.08 -12.15 8.39
C ASN A 176 -16.67 -12.84 7.08
N THR A 177 -16.19 -12.12 6.07
CA THR A 177 -15.63 -12.75 4.85
C THR A 177 -14.30 -13.44 5.13
N ALA A 178 -13.43 -12.83 5.94
CA ALA A 178 -12.18 -13.44 6.40
C ALA A 178 -12.43 -14.62 7.35
N SER A 179 -13.34 -14.45 8.33
CA SER A 179 -13.77 -15.50 9.25
C SER A 179 -14.47 -16.66 8.54
N ALA A 180 -15.36 -16.39 7.57
CA ALA A 180 -16.05 -17.41 6.78
C ALA A 180 -15.10 -18.17 5.85
N LYS A 181 -14.14 -17.47 5.19
CA LYS A 181 -13.08 -18.13 4.42
C LYS A 181 -12.21 -19.03 5.30
N ALA A 182 -11.84 -18.56 6.49
CA ALA A 182 -11.07 -19.36 7.45
C ALA A 182 -11.87 -20.58 7.96
N LYS A 183 -13.15 -20.41 8.28
CA LYS A 183 -14.05 -21.48 8.75
C LYS A 183 -14.30 -22.52 7.66
N ALA A 184 -14.50 -22.09 6.41
CA ALA A 184 -14.63 -22.98 5.25
C ALA A 184 -13.34 -23.78 4.99
N GLY A 185 -12.17 -23.14 5.12
CA GLY A 185 -10.87 -23.80 5.05
C GLY A 185 -10.71 -24.89 6.12
N TYR A 186 -11.08 -24.60 7.37
CA TYR A 186 -11.04 -25.56 8.47
C TYR A 186 -11.96 -26.77 8.24
N GLN A 187 -13.20 -26.55 7.80
CA GLN A 187 -14.13 -27.66 7.55
C GLN A 187 -13.67 -28.56 6.40
N LYS A 188 -13.09 -27.99 5.35
CA LYS A 188 -12.52 -28.75 4.24
C LYS A 188 -11.33 -29.60 4.69
N ALA A 189 -10.44 -29.03 5.51
CA ALA A 189 -9.33 -29.77 6.11
C ALA A 189 -9.82 -30.92 7.00
N LYS A 190 -10.82 -30.66 7.84
CA LYS A 190 -11.43 -31.67 8.71
C LYS A 190 -12.07 -32.83 7.93
N ALA A 191 -12.79 -32.53 6.85
CA ALA A 191 -13.36 -33.55 5.97
C ALA A 191 -12.27 -34.41 5.32
N THR A 192 -11.20 -33.78 4.83
CA THR A 192 -10.08 -34.49 4.18
C THR A 192 -9.35 -35.43 5.14
N ILE A 193 -9.19 -35.01 6.41
CA ILE A 193 -8.59 -35.85 7.46
C ILE A 193 -9.51 -37.03 7.80
N LYS A 194 -10.82 -36.81 7.87
CA LYS A 194 -11.81 -37.85 8.16
C LYS A 194 -11.85 -38.90 7.05
N ASP A 195 -11.82 -38.48 5.79
CA ASP A 195 -11.83 -39.40 4.65
C ASP A 195 -10.55 -40.24 4.61
N LYS A 196 -9.37 -39.64 4.84
CA LYS A 196 -8.11 -40.39 4.94
C LYS A 196 -8.06 -41.33 6.15
N ALA A 197 -8.67 -40.96 7.27
CA ALA A 197 -8.74 -41.82 8.45
C ALA A 197 -9.69 -43.02 8.25
N ALA A 198 -10.57 -42.98 7.25
CA ALA A 198 -11.44 -44.10 6.89
C ALA A 198 -10.78 -45.07 5.87
N GLU A 199 -9.62 -44.70 5.31
CA GLU A 199 -8.81 -45.55 4.43
C GLU A 199 -7.78 -46.41 5.19
N PHE A 200 -7.66 -46.22 6.52
CA PHE A 200 -6.84 -47.03 7.44
C PHE A 200 -7.73 -47.87 8.35
#